data_AF-A0A8B6D4F7-F1
#
_entry.id   AF-A0A8B6D4F7-F1
#
_cell.length_a   1.000
_cell.length_b   1.000
_cell.length_c   1.000
_cell.angle_alpha   90.00
_cell.angle_beta   90.00
_cell.angle_gamma   90.00
#
_symmetry.space_group_name_H-M   'P 1'
#
loop_
_entity.id
_entity.type
_entity.pdbx_description
1 polymer ?
#
loop_
_entity_poly.entity_id
_entity_poly.type
_entity_poly.pdbx_seq_one_letter_code
_entity_poly.pdbx_strand_id
1 'polypeptide(L)'
;MAKRSLEQAIGIITESEETRSSIPRVLRYALINTESYPNKGKDLPDDFVKYFIPESEWFEKKKRGKKNDWMQCQKESGQTFIQWQRSGSSLPFGRRTTIYLIPLAFNEDSIPKEILDPIKAFAAVFFQIPVKVMRTKKFNKEVPNRINENSNTYQVDAGKVLEIMKPLVPSDAFCVAGITMCDLYPTESWNFVFGLANLAGNCGIYSLARYLSNFGKTQTTVYEPTSEEGGISTIFKRACKTMCHEIGHMFGLKHCVFYECLMNGSNHLEESDGRPLFLCPVCLRKLQYSCKFDIEERYRQMIPILEDFGFKDDSKWLKTRLARLETLKKD
;
A
#
# COMPACT_ATOMS: atom_id res chain seq x y z
N MET A 1 19.91 53.74 18.64
CA MET A 1 18.55 54.32 18.83
C MET A 1 17.54 53.34 18.27
N ALA A 2 16.54 52.98 19.07
CA ALA A 2 15.45 52.03 18.82
C ALA A 2 15.88 50.56 18.51
N LYS A 3 15.82 49.52 19.36
CA LYS A 3 15.21 49.25 20.68
C LYS A 3 13.90 49.99 20.91
N ARG A 4 12.88 49.67 20.12
CA ARG A 4 11.44 49.83 20.38
C ARG A 4 10.66 49.53 19.09
N SER A 5 10.42 48.26 18.81
CA SER A 5 9.30 47.81 17.98
C SER A 5 9.06 46.29 18.04
N LEU A 6 9.97 45.50 18.64
CA LEU A 6 9.75 44.05 18.84
C LEU A 6 9.20 43.67 20.23
N GLU A 7 9.23 44.58 21.20
CA GLU A 7 8.75 44.36 22.58
C GLU A 7 7.27 44.76 22.80
N GLN A 8 6.53 45.10 21.74
CA GLN A 8 5.08 45.43 21.82
C GLN A 8 4.16 44.35 21.21
N ALA A 9 4.72 43.21 20.78
CA ALA A 9 3.94 42.03 20.44
C ALA A 9 3.96 40.94 21.54
N ILE A 10 4.64 41.22 22.66
CA ILE A 10 4.81 40.27 23.78
C ILE A 10 4.45 40.99 25.08
N GLY A 11 3.23 40.78 25.57
CA GLY A 11 2.83 41.19 26.93
C GLY A 11 1.32 41.25 27.10
N ILE A 12 0.81 40.52 28.11
CA ILE A 12 -0.60 40.20 28.41
C ILE A 12 -1.03 38.94 27.61
N ILE A 13 -0.97 37.72 28.14
CA ILE A 13 -1.58 37.23 29.39
C ILE A 13 -0.65 36.18 30.04
N THR A 14 -0.37 36.37 31.33
CA THR A 14 0.10 35.32 32.26
C THR A 14 -1.07 34.47 32.74
N GLU A 15 -0.86 33.15 32.75
CA GLU A 15 -1.57 32.09 33.49
C GLU A 15 -3.07 31.88 33.26
N SER A 16 -3.41 30.74 32.64
CA SER A 16 -4.19 29.69 33.31
C SER A 16 -3.89 28.32 32.68
N GLU A 17 -3.82 27.28 33.51
CA GLU A 17 -3.58 25.86 33.15
C GLU A 17 -4.72 25.19 32.36
N GLU A 18 -5.67 25.95 31.81
CA GLU A 18 -6.86 25.41 31.15
C GLU A 18 -6.86 25.68 29.64
N THR A 19 -6.14 24.86 28.87
CA THR A 19 -6.52 24.48 27.47
C THR A 19 -5.72 23.27 26.98
N ARG A 20 -5.56 22.26 27.85
CA ARG A 20 -4.96 20.96 27.46
C ARG A 20 -5.96 19.96 26.86
N SER A 21 -7.10 20.43 26.33
CA SER A 21 -8.23 19.58 25.94
C SER A 21 -8.93 20.05 24.65
N SER A 22 -8.48 19.54 23.50
CA SER A 22 -9.30 19.38 22.28
C SER A 22 -8.62 18.52 21.21
N ILE A 23 -7.85 17.50 21.61
CA ILE A 23 -7.34 16.46 20.70
C ILE A 23 -7.71 15.09 21.30
N PRO A 24 -8.48 14.24 20.59
CA PRO A 24 -8.86 12.91 21.07
C PRO A 24 -7.64 12.10 21.51
N ARG A 25 -7.76 11.38 22.64
CA ARG A 25 -6.71 10.59 23.31
C ARG A 25 -5.97 9.59 22.40
N VAL A 26 -6.55 9.25 21.24
CA VAL A 26 -5.97 8.37 20.20
C VAL A 26 -4.85 9.05 19.38
N LEU A 27 -4.87 10.38 19.23
CA LEU A 27 -3.84 11.13 18.49
C LEU A 27 -2.59 11.43 19.32
N ARG A 28 -2.67 11.42 20.66
CA ARG A 28 -1.49 11.52 21.54
C ARG A 28 -0.55 10.31 21.43
N TYR A 29 -1.08 9.13 21.11
CA TYR A 29 -0.26 7.92 20.97
C TYR A 29 0.55 7.85 19.65
N ALA A 30 0.18 8.63 18.63
CA ALA A 30 0.92 8.68 17.37
C ALA A 30 2.11 9.65 17.41
N LEU A 31 2.10 10.62 18.34
CA LEU A 31 3.10 11.68 18.46
C LEU A 31 4.02 11.51 19.69
N ILE A 32 3.64 10.70 20.69
CA ILE A 32 4.41 10.51 21.93
C ILE A 32 5.03 9.11 21.92
N ASN A 33 6.23 8.98 21.35
CA ASN A 33 7.26 7.98 21.70
C ASN A 33 8.57 8.28 20.94
N THR A 34 9.00 9.54 21.02
CA THR A 34 10.36 9.97 20.64
C THR A 34 11.31 10.04 21.84
N GLU A 35 10.84 9.76 23.06
CA GLU A 35 11.68 9.78 24.26
C GLU A 35 11.88 8.35 24.80
N SER A 36 13.13 8.05 25.20
CA SER A 36 13.71 6.74 25.55
C SER A 36 14.21 5.87 24.38
N TYR A 37 15.16 6.41 23.60
CA TYR A 37 16.11 5.61 22.80
C TYR A 37 17.42 5.40 23.59
N PRO A 38 17.83 4.16 23.90
CA PRO A 38 19.21 3.89 24.31
C PRO A 38 20.08 3.72 23.04
N ASN A 39 20.74 4.82 22.66
CA ASN A 39 22.02 5.00 21.94
C ASN A 39 22.70 3.75 21.32
N LYS A 40 23.17 3.71 20.06
CA LYS A 40 23.78 4.76 19.22
C LYS A 40 23.52 4.49 17.73
N GLY A 41 23.01 5.51 17.03
CA GLY A 41 22.85 5.47 15.57
C GLY A 41 22.06 6.63 14.98
N LYS A 42 22.23 7.84 15.56
CA LYS A 42 21.77 9.17 15.13
C LYS A 42 20.27 9.33 14.91
N ASP A 43 19.70 10.26 15.66
CA ASP A 43 18.41 10.89 15.39
C ASP A 43 18.26 11.14 13.89
N LEU A 44 17.07 10.84 13.34
CA LEU A 44 16.75 11.27 11.99
C LEU A 44 17.08 12.77 11.93
N PRO A 45 17.92 13.24 10.99
CA PRO A 45 18.22 14.66 10.88
C PRO A 45 16.92 15.46 10.89
N ASP A 46 16.89 16.64 11.50
CA ASP A 46 15.66 17.46 11.57
C ASP A 46 15.03 17.66 10.17
N ASP A 47 15.86 17.73 9.13
CA ASP A 47 15.50 17.73 7.71
C ASP A 47 14.69 16.52 7.23
N PHE A 48 14.70 15.41 7.96
CA PHE A 48 14.04 14.16 7.62
C PHE A 48 12.67 14.02 8.28
N VAL A 49 12.42 14.77 9.35
CA VAL A 49 11.12 14.78 10.04
C VAL A 49 10.02 15.34 9.13
N LYS A 50 10.37 16.33 8.28
CA LYS A 50 9.43 17.01 7.37
C LYS A 50 8.65 16.08 6.45
N TYR A 51 9.22 14.93 6.08
CA TYR A 51 8.54 13.95 5.23
C TYR A 51 7.38 13.23 5.93
N PHE A 52 7.35 13.23 7.26
CA PHE A 52 6.38 12.49 8.05
C PHE A 52 5.44 13.38 8.88
N ILE A 53 5.46 14.69 8.66
CA ILE A 53 4.55 15.62 9.32
C ILE A 53 3.13 15.38 8.75
N PRO A 54 2.15 15.04 9.61
CA PRO A 54 0.79 14.75 9.17
C PRO A 54 -0.03 16.04 9.05
N GLU A 55 0.40 16.98 8.20
CA GLU A 55 -0.42 18.15 7.92
C GLU A 55 -1.71 17.70 7.22
N SER A 56 -2.85 18.20 7.70
CA SER A 56 -4.18 17.76 7.28
C SER A 56 -4.47 18.02 5.79
N GLU A 57 -3.71 18.90 5.15
CA GLU A 57 -3.85 19.21 3.73
C GLU A 57 -3.32 18.08 2.82
N TRP A 58 -2.44 17.20 3.32
CA TRP A 58 -1.83 16.13 2.52
C TRP A 58 -2.31 14.74 2.90
N PHE A 59 -2.54 14.55 4.19
CA PHE A 59 -2.89 13.25 4.76
C PHE A 59 -4.16 13.37 5.56
N GLU A 60 -5.26 13.02 4.91
CA GLU A 60 -6.55 12.97 5.55
C GLU A 60 -6.56 11.88 6.63
N LYS A 61 -7.05 12.23 7.82
CA LYS A 61 -7.33 11.25 8.87
C LYS A 61 -8.33 10.23 8.35
N LYS A 62 -8.21 8.98 8.80
CA LYS A 62 -9.13 7.93 8.37
C LYS A 62 -10.56 8.34 8.72
N LYS A 63 -11.40 8.46 7.69
CA LYS A 63 -12.82 8.75 7.85
C LYS A 63 -13.53 7.51 8.39
N ARG A 64 -14.61 7.75 9.14
CA ARG A 64 -15.52 6.67 9.55
C ARG A 64 -16.10 6.02 8.29
N GLY A 65 -15.98 4.70 8.20
CA GLY A 65 -16.52 3.93 7.09
C GLY A 65 -18.05 3.94 7.05
N LYS A 66 -18.61 3.72 5.87
CA LYS A 66 -20.04 3.44 5.64
C LYS A 66 -20.40 2.05 6.16
N LYS A 67 -21.70 1.72 6.13
CA LYS A 67 -22.17 0.37 6.48
C LYS A 67 -21.51 -0.66 5.56
N ASN A 68 -20.98 -1.74 6.13
CA ASN A 68 -20.23 -2.81 5.47
C ASN A 68 -18.80 -2.48 5.01
N ASP A 69 -18.31 -1.26 5.24
CA ASP A 69 -16.89 -0.93 5.05
C ASP A 69 -16.02 -1.74 6.03
N TRP A 70 -14.75 -1.96 5.67
CA TRP A 70 -13.80 -2.77 6.42
C TRP A 70 -13.76 -2.40 7.91
N MET A 71 -13.64 -1.11 8.22
CA MET A 71 -13.53 -0.61 9.59
C MET A 71 -14.82 -0.72 10.41
N GLN A 72 -15.97 -0.98 9.79
CA GLN A 72 -17.23 -1.27 10.51
C GLN A 72 -17.40 -2.77 10.79
N CYS A 73 -16.77 -3.63 10.00
CA CYS A 73 -16.87 -5.08 10.13
C CYS A 73 -15.69 -5.73 10.85
N GLN A 74 -14.51 -5.12 10.79
CA GLN A 74 -13.26 -5.67 11.30
C GLN A 74 -12.69 -4.78 12.40
N LYS A 75 -12.22 -5.41 13.48
CA LYS A 75 -11.62 -4.70 14.61
C LYS A 75 -10.10 -4.67 14.47
N GLU A 76 -9.59 -3.54 13.98
CA GLU A 76 -8.17 -3.33 13.73
C GLU A 76 -7.55 -2.40 14.80
N SER A 77 -6.52 -2.86 15.50
CA SER A 77 -5.80 -2.04 16.49
C SER A 77 -4.89 -0.98 15.85
N GLY A 78 -4.63 -1.11 14.56
CA GLY A 78 -3.56 -0.38 13.88
C GLY A 78 -2.18 -0.85 14.32
N GLN A 79 -1.15 -0.18 13.77
CA GLN A 79 0.25 -0.48 14.00
C GLN A 79 1.07 0.81 13.86
N THR A 80 1.65 1.33 14.94
CA THR A 80 2.55 2.49 14.87
C THR A 80 3.90 2.11 14.25
N PHE A 81 4.74 3.10 13.94
CA PHE A 81 6.11 2.84 13.48
C PHE A 81 6.93 2.06 14.52
N ILE A 82 6.86 2.42 15.79
CA ILE A 82 7.62 1.76 16.87
C ILE A 82 7.14 0.32 17.08
N GLN A 83 5.83 0.09 17.05
CA GLN A 83 5.27 -1.27 17.14
C GLN A 83 5.72 -2.14 15.97
N TRP A 84 5.72 -1.59 14.77
CA TRP A 84 6.22 -2.27 13.57
C TRP A 84 7.73 -2.56 13.66
N GLN A 85 8.53 -1.60 14.13
CA GLN A 85 9.98 -1.79 14.26
C GLN A 85 10.30 -2.90 15.28
N ARG A 86 9.55 -2.94 16.38
CA ARG A 86 9.69 -3.98 17.42
C ARG A 86 9.19 -5.36 16.99
N SER A 87 8.36 -5.47 15.95
CA SER A 87 7.89 -6.77 15.46
C SER A 87 8.94 -7.55 14.68
N GLY A 88 10.14 -6.99 14.45
CA GLY A 88 11.24 -7.68 13.77
C GLY A 88 10.92 -7.99 12.30
N SER A 89 10.19 -7.10 11.62
CA SER A 89 9.80 -7.27 10.22
C SER A 89 11.02 -7.52 9.33
N SER A 90 10.89 -8.44 8.39
CA SER A 90 11.93 -8.74 7.40
C SER A 90 12.34 -7.49 6.63
N LEU A 91 13.65 -7.30 6.48
CA LEU A 91 14.22 -6.20 5.70
C LEU A 91 14.83 -6.74 4.40
N PRO A 92 14.75 -6.00 3.28
CA PRO A 92 15.28 -6.38 1.98
C PRO A 92 16.81 -6.20 1.88
N PHE A 93 17.57 -6.71 2.85
CA PHE A 93 19.03 -6.59 2.91
C PHE A 93 19.74 -7.95 2.91
N GLY A 94 21.05 -7.91 2.66
CA GLY A 94 21.89 -9.11 2.62
C GLY A 94 21.63 -9.91 1.35
N ARG A 95 21.17 -11.16 1.49
CA ARG A 95 20.95 -12.05 0.34
C ARG A 95 19.58 -11.88 -0.32
N ARG A 96 18.57 -11.36 0.39
CA ARG A 96 17.18 -11.27 -0.07
C ARG A 96 16.83 -9.83 -0.43
N THR A 97 17.01 -9.48 -1.70
CA THR A 97 17.01 -8.08 -2.16
C THR A 97 16.12 -7.85 -3.38
N THR A 98 15.41 -8.86 -3.85
CA THR A 98 14.61 -8.78 -5.09
C THR A 98 13.15 -9.11 -4.82
N ILE A 99 12.23 -8.31 -5.37
CA ILE A 99 10.81 -8.65 -5.45
C ILE A 99 10.59 -9.43 -6.74
N TYR A 100 9.92 -10.57 -6.66
CA TYR A 100 9.54 -11.35 -7.84
C TYR A 100 8.04 -11.26 -8.07
N LEU A 101 7.63 -10.97 -9.30
CA LEU A 101 6.25 -11.10 -9.75
C LEU A 101 6.11 -12.42 -10.50
N ILE A 102 5.09 -13.22 -10.17
CA ILE A 102 4.82 -14.49 -10.85
C ILE A 102 3.40 -14.47 -11.46
N PRO A 103 3.29 -14.43 -12.79
CA PRO A 103 2.01 -14.62 -13.46
C PRO A 103 1.47 -16.03 -13.20
N LEU A 104 0.23 -16.11 -12.73
CA LEU A 104 -0.48 -17.34 -12.42
C LEU A 104 -1.73 -17.41 -13.28
N ALA A 105 -1.92 -18.55 -13.94
CA ALA A 105 -3.09 -18.83 -14.74
C ALA A 105 -3.72 -20.16 -14.30
N PHE A 106 -5.05 -20.23 -14.37
CA PHE A 106 -5.80 -21.44 -14.06
C PHE A 106 -6.61 -21.86 -15.28
N ASN A 107 -7.88 -21.46 -15.34
CA ASN A 107 -8.77 -21.72 -16.47
C ASN A 107 -8.83 -20.51 -17.44
N GLU A 108 -8.27 -19.39 -17.01
CA GLU A 108 -8.16 -18.14 -17.74
C GLU A 108 -6.78 -17.97 -18.40
N ASP A 109 -6.68 -16.98 -19.27
CA ASP A 109 -5.40 -16.54 -19.82
C ASP A 109 -4.55 -15.83 -18.76
N SER A 110 -3.24 -16.05 -18.83
CA SER A 110 -2.29 -15.33 -17.98
C SER A 110 -2.42 -13.82 -18.18
N ILE A 111 -2.09 -13.06 -17.13
CA ILE A 111 -2.01 -11.60 -17.21
C ILE A 111 -1.21 -11.17 -18.46
N PRO A 112 -1.80 -10.30 -19.32
CA PRO A 112 -1.14 -9.78 -20.51
C PRO A 112 0.10 -8.94 -20.17
N LYS A 113 1.07 -8.91 -21.08
CA LYS A 113 2.32 -8.15 -20.87
C LYS A 113 2.07 -6.65 -20.79
N GLU A 114 1.08 -6.17 -21.51
CA GLU A 114 0.64 -4.77 -21.56
C GLU A 114 0.17 -4.27 -20.19
N ILE A 115 -0.27 -5.17 -19.30
CA ILE A 115 -0.60 -4.85 -17.91
C ILE A 115 0.62 -5.16 -17.00
N LEU A 116 1.27 -6.30 -17.20
CA LEU A 116 2.33 -6.78 -16.31
C LEU A 116 3.59 -5.91 -16.33
N ASP A 117 4.04 -5.45 -17.49
CA ASP A 117 5.27 -4.66 -17.63
C ASP A 117 5.14 -3.28 -16.94
N PRO A 118 4.03 -2.53 -17.12
CA PRO A 118 3.77 -1.35 -16.32
C PRO A 118 3.72 -1.61 -14.82
N ILE A 119 3.10 -2.72 -14.38
CA ILE A 119 2.99 -3.07 -12.96
C ILE A 119 4.39 -3.30 -12.38
N LYS A 120 5.24 -4.02 -13.11
CA LYS A 120 6.65 -4.24 -12.75
C LYS A 120 7.40 -2.91 -12.63
N ALA A 121 7.25 -2.01 -13.60
CA ALA A 121 7.92 -0.70 -13.59
C ALA A 121 7.46 0.14 -12.39
N PHE A 122 6.15 0.21 -12.15
CA PHE A 122 5.59 0.92 -11.00
C PHE A 122 6.05 0.30 -9.67
N ALA A 123 6.08 -1.02 -9.55
CA ALA A 123 6.58 -1.71 -8.35
C ALA A 123 8.04 -1.35 -8.05
N ALA A 124 8.89 -1.36 -9.08
CA ALA A 124 10.31 -1.06 -8.93
C ALA A 124 10.51 0.36 -8.40
N VAL A 125 9.77 1.33 -8.94
CA VAL A 125 9.81 2.72 -8.45
C VAL A 125 9.15 2.85 -7.08
N PHE A 126 8.02 2.19 -6.82
CA PHE A 126 7.29 2.31 -5.57
C PHE A 126 8.09 1.74 -4.39
N PHE A 127 8.77 0.62 -4.58
CA PHE A 127 9.53 -0.04 -3.51
C PHE A 127 11.01 0.36 -3.50
N GLN A 128 11.52 0.93 -4.60
CA GLN A 128 12.94 1.24 -4.81
C GLN A 128 13.83 0.01 -4.60
N ILE A 129 13.32 -1.13 -5.08
CA ILE A 129 13.92 -2.45 -4.98
C ILE A 129 13.84 -3.11 -6.36
N PRO A 130 14.85 -3.89 -6.79
CA PRO A 130 14.79 -4.65 -8.03
C PRO A 130 13.53 -5.53 -8.11
N VAL A 131 12.82 -5.46 -9.24
CA VAL A 131 11.65 -6.28 -9.53
C VAL A 131 11.91 -7.16 -10.75
N LYS A 132 11.77 -8.48 -10.59
CA LYS A 132 11.89 -9.47 -11.67
C LYS A 132 10.56 -10.16 -11.92
N VAL A 133 10.30 -10.53 -13.16
CA VAL A 133 9.12 -11.31 -13.55
C VAL A 133 9.54 -12.74 -13.79
N MET A 134 8.89 -13.69 -13.12
CA MET A 134 9.07 -15.12 -13.31
C MET A 134 8.25 -15.61 -14.51
N ARG A 135 8.57 -16.82 -15.01
CA ARG A 135 7.74 -17.47 -16.03
C ARG A 135 6.35 -17.74 -15.48
N THR A 136 5.33 -17.55 -16.32
CA THR A 136 3.95 -17.92 -16.01
C THR A 136 3.87 -19.38 -15.53
N LYS A 137 3.10 -19.61 -14.46
CA LYS A 137 2.78 -20.94 -13.97
C LYS A 137 1.29 -21.22 -14.12
N LYS A 138 0.96 -22.48 -14.40
CA LYS A 138 -0.41 -22.99 -14.45
C LYS A 138 -0.62 -23.97 -13.32
N PHE A 139 -1.68 -23.78 -12.53
CA PHE A 139 -1.98 -24.61 -11.36
C PHE A 139 -3.43 -25.12 -11.33
N ASN A 140 -4.06 -25.23 -12.50
CA ASN A 140 -5.47 -25.58 -12.62
C ASN A 140 -5.82 -26.99 -12.12
N LYS A 141 -4.84 -27.89 -11.97
CA LYS A 141 -5.06 -29.27 -11.50
C LYS A 141 -4.72 -29.45 -10.02
N GLU A 142 -3.91 -28.55 -9.47
CA GLU A 142 -3.33 -28.67 -8.13
C GLU A 142 -4.09 -27.87 -7.07
N VAL A 143 -4.98 -26.97 -7.50
CA VAL A 143 -5.65 -26.00 -6.64
C VAL A 143 -7.17 -26.27 -6.60
N PRO A 144 -7.75 -26.45 -5.40
CA PRO A 144 -9.19 -26.48 -5.20
C PRO A 144 -9.85 -25.26 -5.82
N ASN A 145 -11.00 -25.49 -6.42
CA ASN A 145 -11.74 -24.47 -7.13
C ASN A 145 -13.24 -24.67 -6.96
N ARG A 146 -13.98 -23.59 -7.22
CA ARG A 146 -15.44 -23.57 -7.14
C ARG A 146 -16.03 -22.55 -8.11
N ILE A 147 -17.31 -22.70 -8.39
CA ILE A 147 -18.12 -21.62 -8.95
C ILE A 147 -18.78 -20.89 -7.79
N ASN A 148 -18.54 -19.60 -7.66
CA ASN A 148 -19.16 -18.79 -6.62
C ASN A 148 -20.64 -18.55 -6.96
N GLU A 149 -21.56 -18.96 -6.10
CA GLU A 149 -23.00 -18.82 -6.39
C GLU A 149 -23.46 -17.35 -6.49
N ASN A 150 -22.84 -16.45 -5.72
CA ASN A 150 -23.22 -15.03 -5.69
C ASN A 150 -22.74 -14.27 -6.93
N SER A 151 -21.56 -14.61 -7.44
CA SER A 151 -20.93 -13.90 -8.57
C SER A 151 -20.93 -14.70 -9.86
N ASN A 152 -21.29 -15.99 -9.84
CA ASN A 152 -21.23 -16.91 -10.97
C ASN A 152 -19.83 -16.99 -11.63
N THR A 153 -18.77 -16.73 -10.87
CA THR A 153 -17.38 -16.77 -11.35
C THR A 153 -16.63 -17.98 -10.82
N TYR A 154 -15.69 -18.47 -11.63
CA TYR A 154 -14.71 -19.47 -11.22
C TYR A 154 -13.71 -18.84 -10.24
N GLN A 155 -13.56 -19.45 -9.07
CA GLN A 155 -12.63 -19.03 -8.03
C GLN A 155 -11.69 -20.17 -7.66
N VAL A 156 -10.47 -19.81 -7.26
CA VAL A 156 -9.47 -20.76 -6.73
C VAL A 156 -9.09 -20.42 -5.30
N ASP A 157 -8.71 -21.45 -4.55
CA ASP A 157 -8.30 -21.33 -3.14
C ASP A 157 -6.96 -20.60 -3.03
N ALA A 158 -6.98 -19.37 -2.50
CA ALA A 158 -5.78 -18.54 -2.35
C ALA A 158 -4.75 -19.15 -1.38
N GLY A 159 -5.22 -19.82 -0.32
CA GLY A 159 -4.35 -20.48 0.65
C GLY A 159 -3.57 -21.62 0.01
N LYS A 160 -4.25 -22.45 -0.78
CA LYS A 160 -3.59 -23.56 -1.49
C LYS A 160 -2.59 -23.06 -2.53
N VAL A 161 -2.90 -21.97 -3.23
CA VAL A 161 -1.94 -21.38 -4.17
C VAL A 161 -0.67 -20.91 -3.44
N LEU A 162 -0.80 -20.28 -2.27
CA LEU A 162 0.37 -19.85 -1.47
C LEU A 162 1.23 -21.05 -1.02
N GLU A 163 0.63 -22.18 -0.65
CA GLU A 163 1.37 -23.40 -0.33
C GLU A 163 2.22 -23.89 -1.51
N ILE A 164 1.65 -23.88 -2.72
CA ILE A 164 2.33 -24.30 -3.96
C ILE A 164 3.40 -23.28 -4.37
N MET A 165 3.18 -21.99 -4.11
CA MET A 165 4.15 -20.94 -4.41
C MET A 165 5.36 -20.94 -3.48
N LYS A 166 5.20 -21.35 -2.22
CA LYS A 166 6.27 -21.36 -1.22
C LYS A 166 7.59 -22.02 -1.68
N PRO A 167 7.59 -23.24 -2.27
CA PRO A 167 8.82 -23.85 -2.79
C PRO A 167 9.39 -23.17 -4.04
N LEU A 168 8.65 -22.27 -4.68
CA LEU A 168 9.09 -21.53 -5.86
C LEU A 168 9.86 -20.24 -5.52
N VAL A 169 9.91 -19.85 -4.25
CA VAL A 169 10.55 -18.62 -3.79
C VAL A 169 12.07 -18.70 -4.02
N PRO A 170 12.65 -17.86 -4.90
CA PRO A 170 14.09 -17.83 -5.11
C PRO A 170 14.87 -17.47 -3.84
N SER A 171 16.10 -17.96 -3.71
CA SER A 171 16.93 -17.69 -2.53
C SER A 171 17.29 -16.21 -2.35
N ASP A 172 17.33 -15.44 -3.45
CA ASP A 172 17.59 -13.99 -3.46
C ASP A 172 16.31 -13.15 -3.35
N ALA A 173 15.14 -13.79 -3.27
CA ALA A 173 13.87 -13.09 -3.17
C ALA A 173 13.67 -12.51 -1.75
N PHE A 174 13.38 -11.21 -1.69
CA PHE A 174 12.73 -10.62 -0.53
C PHE A 174 11.31 -11.18 -0.39
N CYS A 175 10.53 -11.14 -1.48
CA CYS A 175 9.23 -11.78 -1.57
C CYS A 175 8.86 -12.15 -3.00
N VAL A 176 7.87 -13.04 -3.14
CA VAL A 176 7.22 -13.38 -4.42
C VAL A 176 5.75 -12.97 -4.37
N ALA A 177 5.30 -12.18 -5.34
CA ALA A 177 3.91 -11.77 -5.46
C ALA A 177 3.29 -12.41 -6.71
N GLY A 178 2.33 -13.30 -6.49
CA GLY A 178 1.54 -13.96 -7.52
C GLY A 178 0.44 -13.07 -8.04
N ILE A 179 0.27 -13.04 -9.36
CA ILE A 179 -0.72 -12.19 -10.03
C ILE A 179 -1.56 -13.09 -10.92
N THR A 180 -2.88 -13.05 -10.76
CA THR A 180 -3.80 -13.84 -11.56
C THR A 180 -4.98 -13.01 -12.05
N MET A 181 -5.55 -13.42 -13.18
CA MET A 181 -6.82 -12.92 -13.69
C MET A 181 -8.01 -13.78 -13.23
N CYS A 182 -7.77 -14.84 -12.44
CA CYS A 182 -8.77 -15.67 -11.78
C CYS A 182 -9.18 -15.08 -10.42
N ASP A 183 -10.44 -15.24 -10.04
CA ASP A 183 -10.93 -14.80 -8.73
C ASP A 183 -10.46 -15.71 -7.59
N LEU A 184 -10.35 -15.16 -6.39
CA LEU A 184 -9.72 -15.83 -5.24
C LEU A 184 -10.68 -15.91 -4.06
N TYR A 185 -10.65 -17.04 -3.35
CA TYR A 185 -11.32 -17.18 -2.05
C TYR A 185 -10.36 -17.68 -0.97
N PRO A 186 -10.47 -17.20 0.29
CA PRO A 186 -9.51 -17.55 1.34
C PRO A 186 -9.91 -18.81 2.12
N THR A 187 -11.22 -19.08 2.27
CA THR A 187 -11.80 -20.24 2.96
C THR A 187 -13.21 -20.50 2.40
N GLU A 188 -13.75 -21.71 2.58
CA GLU A 188 -15.06 -22.09 2.05
C GLU A 188 -16.19 -21.13 2.48
N SER A 189 -16.16 -20.64 3.72
CA SER A 189 -17.19 -19.76 4.28
C SER A 189 -17.10 -18.29 3.84
N TRP A 190 -16.05 -17.91 3.10
CA TRP A 190 -15.80 -16.50 2.76
C TRP A 190 -16.03 -16.25 1.26
N ASN A 191 -16.56 -15.06 0.93
CA ASN A 191 -16.93 -14.75 -0.46
C ASN A 191 -15.71 -14.61 -1.38
N PHE A 192 -14.74 -13.76 -1.03
CA PHE A 192 -13.52 -13.55 -1.82
C PHE A 192 -12.44 -12.75 -1.09
N VAL A 193 -11.24 -12.71 -1.67
CA VAL A 193 -10.18 -11.75 -1.32
C VAL A 193 -9.57 -11.13 -2.58
N PHE A 194 -9.17 -9.87 -2.50
CA PHE A 194 -8.37 -9.25 -3.58
C PHE A 194 -6.94 -9.80 -3.58
N GLY A 195 -6.43 -10.20 -2.41
CA GLY A 195 -5.16 -10.88 -2.26
C GLY A 195 -5.00 -11.52 -0.89
N LEU A 196 -4.00 -12.38 -0.77
CA LEU A 196 -3.62 -13.05 0.47
C LEU A 196 -2.10 -13.12 0.57
N ALA A 197 -1.58 -12.88 1.78
CA ALA A 197 -0.17 -12.78 2.08
C ALA A 197 0.23 -13.81 3.15
N ASN A 198 1.30 -14.59 2.91
CA ASN A 198 1.96 -15.44 3.90
C ASN A 198 3.34 -14.88 4.24
N LEU A 199 3.41 -14.16 5.38
CA LEU A 199 4.65 -13.56 5.88
C LEU A 199 5.75 -14.59 6.17
N ALA A 200 5.39 -15.77 6.67
CA ALA A 200 6.36 -16.84 6.94
C ALA A 200 6.88 -17.50 5.65
N GLY A 201 6.08 -17.45 4.58
CA GLY A 201 6.44 -17.96 3.26
C GLY A 201 7.09 -16.94 2.32
N ASN A 202 7.21 -15.68 2.72
CA ASN A 202 7.63 -14.56 1.86
C ASN A 202 6.90 -14.53 0.51
N CYS A 203 5.62 -14.91 0.49
CA CYS A 203 4.83 -14.93 -0.72
C CYS A 203 3.43 -14.38 -0.49
N GLY A 204 2.90 -13.71 -1.50
CA GLY A 204 1.52 -13.26 -1.57
C GLY A 204 0.92 -13.59 -2.93
N ILE A 205 -0.40 -13.60 -3.04
CA ILE A 205 -1.14 -13.71 -4.29
C ILE A 205 -2.20 -12.62 -4.32
N TYR A 206 -2.44 -12.02 -5.49
CA TYR A 206 -3.57 -11.13 -5.71
C TYR A 206 -4.21 -11.33 -7.08
N SER A 207 -5.49 -11.00 -7.13
CA SER A 207 -6.35 -11.14 -8.30
C SER A 207 -6.73 -9.79 -8.88
N LEU A 208 -6.73 -9.72 -10.21
CA LEU A 208 -7.30 -8.61 -10.96
C LEU A 208 -8.67 -8.93 -11.56
N ALA A 209 -9.21 -10.14 -11.33
CA ALA A 209 -10.45 -10.62 -11.94
C ALA A 209 -11.62 -9.64 -11.71
N ARG A 210 -11.76 -9.17 -10.47
CA ARG A 210 -12.82 -8.27 -10.01
C ARG A 210 -12.75 -6.86 -10.58
N TYR A 211 -11.71 -6.54 -11.33
CA TYR A 211 -11.54 -5.24 -11.99
C TYR A 211 -11.96 -5.27 -13.46
N LEU A 212 -12.23 -6.45 -14.00
CA LEU A 212 -12.62 -6.65 -15.40
C LEU A 212 -14.12 -6.46 -15.61
N SER A 213 -14.47 -5.85 -16.73
CA SER A 213 -15.84 -5.52 -17.15
C SER A 213 -16.76 -6.74 -17.33
N ASN A 214 -16.19 -7.92 -17.55
CA ASN A 214 -16.89 -9.20 -17.68
C ASN A 214 -16.97 -10.00 -16.38
N PHE A 215 -16.45 -9.47 -15.25
CA PHE A 215 -16.57 -10.12 -13.95
C PHE A 215 -18.05 -10.36 -13.61
N GLY A 216 -18.38 -11.62 -13.31
CA GLY A 216 -19.72 -12.09 -12.99
C GLY A 216 -20.72 -12.20 -14.15
N LYS A 217 -20.33 -11.78 -15.36
CA LYS A 217 -21.10 -12.06 -16.60
C LYS A 217 -20.76 -13.42 -17.19
N THR A 218 -19.57 -13.93 -16.88
CA THR A 218 -19.04 -15.20 -17.36
C THR A 218 -18.34 -15.94 -16.21
N GLN A 219 -18.19 -17.26 -16.34
CA GLN A 219 -17.46 -18.05 -15.34
C GLN A 219 -15.95 -17.76 -15.36
N THR A 220 -15.40 -17.43 -16.53
CA THR A 220 -13.97 -17.14 -16.69
C THR A 220 -13.77 -15.70 -17.12
N THR A 221 -13.05 -14.94 -16.31
CA THR A 221 -12.70 -13.55 -16.62
C THR A 221 -11.62 -13.44 -17.68
N VAL A 222 -11.87 -12.63 -18.69
CA VAL A 222 -10.96 -12.34 -19.81
C VAL A 222 -10.72 -10.84 -19.87
N TYR A 223 -9.46 -10.42 -19.99
CA TYR A 223 -9.15 -9.01 -20.19
C TYR A 223 -9.42 -8.61 -21.65
N GLU A 224 -10.35 -7.68 -21.84
CA GLU A 224 -10.71 -7.14 -23.15
C GLU A 224 -10.56 -5.62 -23.15
N PRO A 225 -9.43 -5.04 -23.62
CA PRO A 225 -9.14 -3.61 -23.48
C PRO A 225 -10.26 -2.66 -23.94
N THR A 226 -10.99 -3.03 -24.99
CA THR A 226 -12.07 -2.23 -25.59
C THR A 226 -13.35 -2.22 -24.76
N SER A 227 -13.52 -3.18 -23.86
CA SER A 227 -14.73 -3.39 -23.05
C SER A 227 -14.62 -2.73 -21.66
N GLU A 228 -13.42 -2.31 -21.26
CA GLU A 228 -13.12 -1.82 -19.90
C GLU A 228 -13.47 -0.34 -19.71
N GLU A 229 -14.30 -0.04 -18.71
CA GLU A 229 -14.67 1.33 -18.36
C GLU A 229 -13.46 2.11 -17.80
N GLY A 230 -13.11 3.23 -18.45
CA GLY A 230 -11.87 3.96 -18.19
C GLY A 230 -10.60 3.28 -18.75
N GLY A 231 -10.76 2.18 -19.50
CA GLY A 231 -9.71 1.50 -20.23
C GLY A 231 -8.59 0.93 -19.37
N ILE A 232 -7.40 0.82 -19.98
CA ILE A 232 -6.19 0.31 -19.32
C ILE A 232 -5.80 1.10 -18.06
N SER A 233 -6.14 2.41 -18.01
CA SER A 233 -5.84 3.30 -16.89
C SER A 233 -6.48 2.81 -15.58
N THR A 234 -7.78 2.53 -15.59
CA THR A 234 -8.52 2.07 -14.40
C THR A 234 -7.95 0.76 -13.86
N ILE A 235 -7.76 -0.23 -14.74
CA ILE A 235 -7.23 -1.54 -14.36
C ILE A 235 -5.82 -1.42 -13.83
N PHE A 236 -4.98 -0.62 -14.48
CA PHE A 236 -3.62 -0.39 -14.03
C PHE A 236 -3.59 0.25 -12.64
N LYS A 237 -4.47 1.23 -12.37
CA LYS A 237 -4.54 1.89 -11.06
C LYS A 237 -4.91 0.91 -9.95
N ARG A 238 -5.96 0.11 -10.19
CA ARG A 238 -6.43 -0.90 -9.25
C ARG A 238 -5.39 -2.00 -9.03
N ALA A 239 -4.73 -2.45 -10.09
CA ALA A 239 -3.66 -3.44 -10.01
C ALA A 239 -2.46 -2.93 -9.21
N CYS A 240 -2.02 -1.69 -9.45
CA CYS A 240 -0.96 -1.05 -8.71
C CYS A 240 -1.30 -0.89 -7.22
N LYS A 241 -2.53 -0.48 -6.90
CA LYS A 241 -2.99 -0.37 -5.51
C LYS A 241 -2.92 -1.73 -4.81
N THR A 242 -3.53 -2.76 -5.40
CA THR A 242 -3.60 -4.09 -4.79
C THR A 242 -2.22 -4.73 -4.66
N MET A 243 -1.40 -4.68 -5.72
CA MET A 243 -0.03 -5.16 -5.65
C MET A 243 0.75 -4.48 -4.52
N CYS A 244 0.72 -3.15 -4.45
CA CYS A 244 1.50 -2.43 -3.46
C CYS A 244 0.96 -2.64 -2.03
N HIS A 245 -0.34 -2.88 -1.88
CA HIS A 245 -0.97 -3.26 -0.63
C HIS A 245 -0.45 -4.64 -0.15
N GLU A 246 -0.56 -5.66 -1.00
CA GLU A 246 -0.15 -7.03 -0.64
C GLU A 246 1.36 -7.15 -0.43
N ILE A 247 2.17 -6.51 -1.29
CA ILE A 247 3.62 -6.45 -1.07
C ILE A 247 3.93 -5.63 0.20
N GLY A 248 3.15 -4.59 0.50
CA GLY A 248 3.23 -3.85 1.76
C GLY A 248 3.11 -4.77 2.98
N HIS A 249 2.21 -5.75 2.94
CA HIS A 249 2.13 -6.78 3.97
C HIS A 249 3.43 -7.58 4.10
N MET A 250 4.15 -7.89 3.01
CA MET A 250 5.46 -8.58 3.08
C MET A 250 6.53 -7.79 3.85
N PHE A 251 6.41 -6.46 3.91
CA PHE A 251 7.23 -5.58 4.77
C PHE A 251 6.72 -5.50 6.22
N GLY A 252 5.71 -6.29 6.60
CA GLY A 252 5.08 -6.32 7.91
C GLY A 252 4.11 -5.16 8.18
N LEU A 253 3.73 -4.38 7.16
CA LEU A 253 2.74 -3.31 7.32
C LEU A 253 1.37 -3.94 7.55
N LYS A 254 0.74 -3.67 8.70
CA LYS A 254 -0.68 -4.02 8.92
C LYS A 254 -1.60 -3.02 8.24
N HIS A 255 -2.90 -3.33 8.20
CA HIS A 255 -3.90 -2.37 7.80
C HIS A 255 -3.76 -1.04 8.57
N CYS A 256 -3.77 0.06 7.83
CA CYS A 256 -3.67 1.40 8.38
C CYS A 256 -5.06 1.87 8.85
N VAL A 257 -5.13 2.35 10.08
CA VAL A 257 -6.35 2.89 10.69
C VAL A 257 -6.25 4.38 11.02
N PHE A 258 -5.08 4.99 10.78
CA PHE A 258 -4.78 6.36 11.21
C PHE A 258 -5.18 7.41 10.15
N TYR A 259 -4.97 7.09 8.87
CA TYR A 259 -5.14 7.98 7.73
C TYR A 259 -5.82 7.24 6.59
N GLU A 260 -6.39 7.98 5.64
CA GLU A 260 -6.60 7.49 4.29
C GLU A 260 -5.23 7.12 3.69
N CYS A 261 -5.06 5.85 3.35
CA CYS A 261 -3.78 5.24 3.06
C CYS A 261 -3.98 4.06 2.12
N LEU A 262 -3.00 3.82 1.25
CA LEU A 262 -2.93 2.61 0.44
C LEU A 262 -3.11 1.32 1.27
N MET A 263 -2.62 1.31 2.51
CA MET A 263 -2.73 0.17 3.43
C MET A 263 -4.07 0.09 4.17
N ASN A 264 -5.10 0.88 3.85
CA ASN A 264 -6.43 0.67 4.46
C ASN A 264 -7.01 -0.66 3.97
N GLY A 265 -7.62 -1.45 4.86
CA GLY A 265 -8.39 -2.62 4.44
C GLY A 265 -9.62 -2.23 3.61
N SER A 266 -10.13 -3.15 2.81
CA SER A 266 -11.32 -2.91 1.98
C SER A 266 -12.17 -4.18 1.84
N ASN A 267 -13.48 -4.06 2.00
CA ASN A 267 -14.43 -5.17 1.83
C ASN A 267 -15.01 -5.25 0.42
N HIS A 268 -15.02 -4.15 -0.33
CA HIS A 268 -15.63 -4.09 -1.67
C HIS A 268 -14.89 -3.11 -2.60
N LEU A 269 -15.26 -3.14 -3.88
CA LEU A 269 -14.56 -2.39 -4.93
C LEU A 269 -14.65 -0.87 -4.73
N GLU A 270 -15.82 -0.34 -4.37
CA GLU A 270 -15.98 1.11 -4.11
C GLU A 270 -15.07 1.59 -2.98
N GLU A 271 -14.99 0.85 -1.86
CA GLU A 271 -14.08 1.17 -0.76
C GLU A 271 -12.62 1.08 -1.22
N SER A 272 -12.28 0.04 -1.99
CA SER A 272 -10.94 -0.14 -2.55
C SER A 272 -10.52 1.02 -3.47
N ASP A 273 -11.42 1.46 -4.34
CA ASP A 273 -11.20 2.55 -5.30
C ASP A 273 -11.05 3.91 -4.60
N GLY A 274 -11.80 4.12 -3.51
CA GLY A 274 -11.72 5.33 -2.68
C GLY A 274 -10.40 5.49 -1.92
N ARG A 275 -9.63 4.42 -1.72
CA ARG A 275 -8.29 4.50 -1.07
C ARG A 275 -7.32 5.30 -1.93
N PRO A 276 -6.40 6.09 -1.34
CA PRO A 276 -5.35 6.75 -2.11
C PRO A 276 -4.34 5.73 -2.65
N LEU A 277 -3.62 6.10 -3.72
CA LEU A 277 -2.50 5.30 -4.25
C LEU A 277 -1.25 5.35 -3.35
N PHE A 278 -1.20 6.31 -2.41
CA PHE A 278 -0.01 6.61 -1.62
C PHE A 278 -0.09 6.15 -0.17
N LEU A 279 1.08 5.93 0.43
CA LEU A 279 1.22 5.63 1.85
C LEU A 279 1.10 6.90 2.68
N CYS A 280 0.37 6.82 3.79
CA CYS A 280 0.35 7.86 4.81
C CYS A 280 1.72 7.99 5.51
N PRO A 281 1.97 9.02 6.34
CA PRO A 281 3.26 9.25 6.98
C PRO A 281 3.76 8.05 7.79
N VAL A 282 2.83 7.38 8.49
CA VAL A 282 3.15 6.23 9.33
C VAL A 282 3.62 5.05 8.49
N CYS A 283 2.91 4.73 7.41
CA CYS A 283 3.25 3.59 6.55
C CYS A 283 4.44 3.90 5.63
N LEU A 284 4.55 5.15 5.15
CA LEU A 284 5.70 5.62 4.41
C LEU A 284 6.98 5.52 5.25
N ARG A 285 6.93 5.90 6.53
CA ARG A 285 8.08 5.78 7.43
C ARG A 285 8.54 4.32 7.61
N LYS A 286 7.61 3.38 7.77
CA LYS A 286 7.92 1.94 7.87
C LYS A 286 8.60 1.44 6.60
N LEU A 287 8.02 1.77 5.44
CA LEU A 287 8.57 1.33 4.16
C LEU A 287 9.92 1.98 3.87
N GLN A 288 10.04 3.29 4.08
CA GLN A 288 11.30 4.02 3.91
C GLN A 288 12.37 3.47 4.85
N TYR A 289 12.04 3.18 6.12
CA TYR A 289 13.00 2.56 7.03
C TYR A 289 13.46 1.19 6.52
N SER A 290 12.56 0.44 5.88
CA SER A 290 12.85 -0.90 5.34
C SER A 290 13.72 -0.84 4.09
N CYS A 291 13.39 0.02 3.14
CA CYS A 291 14.03 0.06 1.83
C CYS A 291 15.17 1.09 1.74
N LYS A 292 15.26 2.02 2.69
CA LYS A 292 16.24 3.12 2.75
C LYS A 292 16.27 4.01 1.51
N PHE A 293 15.14 4.15 0.82
CA PHE A 293 15.06 5.03 -0.34
C PHE A 293 15.00 6.52 0.03
N ASP A 294 15.38 7.35 -0.93
CA ASP A 294 15.09 8.79 -0.92
C ASP A 294 13.62 9.03 -1.30
N ILE A 295 12.91 9.78 -0.46
CA ILE A 295 11.47 10.02 -0.63
C ILE A 295 11.18 10.93 -1.82
N GLU A 296 11.99 11.97 -2.03
CA GLU A 296 11.77 12.95 -3.10
C GLU A 296 12.11 12.35 -4.46
N GLU A 297 13.23 11.66 -4.58
CA GLU A 297 13.63 10.99 -5.81
C GLU A 297 12.60 9.94 -6.22
N ARG A 298 12.13 9.13 -5.26
CA ARG A 298 11.03 8.19 -5.47
C ARG A 298 9.78 8.89 -6.01
N TYR A 299 9.38 10.02 -5.44
CA TYR A 299 8.23 10.77 -5.94
C TYR A 299 8.46 11.33 -7.35
N ARG A 300 9.65 11.85 -7.67
CA ARG A 300 10.01 12.34 -9.01
C ARG A 300 9.92 11.22 -10.06
N GLN A 301 10.38 10.02 -9.73
CA GLN A 301 10.31 8.86 -10.61
C GLN A 301 8.88 8.32 -10.79
N MET A 302 8.01 8.47 -9.78
CA MET A 302 6.61 8.04 -9.89
C MET A 302 5.81 8.93 -10.84
N ILE A 303 6.03 10.25 -10.81
CA ILE A 303 5.27 11.23 -11.60
C ILE A 303 5.12 10.86 -13.09
N PRO A 304 6.19 10.60 -13.87
CA PRO A 304 6.04 10.30 -15.30
C PRO A 304 5.16 9.06 -15.53
N ILE A 305 5.30 8.01 -14.71
CA ILE A 305 4.44 6.82 -14.80
C ILE A 305 2.97 7.19 -14.52
N LEU A 306 2.71 8.01 -13.51
CA LEU A 306 1.33 8.45 -13.23
C LEU A 306 0.74 9.25 -14.40
N GLU A 307 1.55 10.10 -15.05
CA GLU A 307 1.12 10.91 -16.19
C GLU A 307 0.87 10.06 -17.44
N ASP A 308 1.74 9.11 -17.75
CA ASP A 308 1.61 8.19 -18.89
C ASP A 308 0.33 7.37 -18.82
N PHE A 309 -0.10 6.99 -17.61
CA PHE A 309 -1.35 6.26 -17.37
C PHE A 309 -2.55 7.15 -17.06
N GLY A 310 -2.41 8.48 -17.14
CA GLY A 310 -3.51 9.43 -16.99
C GLY A 310 -4.00 9.66 -15.55
N PHE A 311 -3.20 9.32 -14.53
CA PHE A 311 -3.50 9.52 -13.12
C PHE A 311 -3.25 10.97 -12.69
N LYS A 312 -4.01 11.89 -13.28
CA LYS A 312 -3.83 13.35 -13.14
C LYS A 312 -3.86 13.82 -11.70
N ASP A 313 -4.82 13.33 -10.90
CA ASP A 313 -4.95 13.72 -9.49
C ASP A 313 -3.78 13.20 -8.64
N ASP A 314 -3.36 11.95 -8.87
CA ASP A 314 -2.23 11.35 -8.15
C ASP A 314 -0.90 12.04 -8.51
N SER A 315 -0.69 12.35 -9.80
CA SER A 315 0.47 13.12 -10.28
C SER A 315 0.48 14.52 -9.69
N LYS A 316 -0.66 15.22 -9.72
CA LYS A 316 -0.82 16.54 -9.11
C LYS A 316 -0.50 16.51 -7.62
N TRP A 317 -1.02 15.53 -6.89
CA TRP A 317 -0.74 15.35 -5.46
C TRP A 317 0.76 15.21 -5.18
N LEU A 318 1.49 14.40 -5.97
CA LEU A 318 2.95 14.27 -5.82
C LEU A 318 3.70 15.56 -6.16
N LYS A 319 3.34 16.23 -7.26
CA LYS A 319 3.97 17.50 -7.67
C LYS A 319 3.81 18.57 -6.59
N THR A 320 2.60 18.72 -6.05
CA THR A 320 2.33 19.70 -5.00
C THR A 320 3.09 19.35 -3.72
N ARG A 321 3.11 18.06 -3.32
CA ARG A 321 3.87 17.59 -2.17
C ARG A 321 5.38 17.84 -2.33
N LEU A 322 5.97 17.57 -3.49
CA LEU A 322 7.38 17.82 -3.78
C LEU A 322 7.72 19.30 -3.67
N ALA A 323 6.94 20.18 -4.29
CA ALA A 323 7.15 21.62 -4.21
C ALA A 323 7.14 22.12 -2.76
N ARG A 324 6.24 21.59 -1.92
CA ARG A 324 6.20 21.92 -0.49
C ARG A 324 7.45 21.46 0.26
N LEU A 325 7.91 20.23 0.01
CA LEU A 325 9.14 19.69 0.63
C LEU A 325 10.38 20.52 0.24
N GLU A 326 10.41 21.08 -0.97
CA GLU A 326 11.44 22.02 -1.41
C GLU A 326 11.37 23.36 -0.67
N THR A 327 10.18 23.87 -0.35
CA THR A 327 10.06 25.10 0.47
C THR A 327 10.56 24.90 1.90
N LEU A 328 10.27 23.74 2.51
CA LEU A 328 10.71 23.41 3.87
C LEU A 328 12.24 23.16 3.97
N LYS A 329 12.98 23.17 2.86
CA LYS A 329 14.46 23.14 2.85
C LYS A 329 15.08 24.54 2.98
N LYS A 330 14.29 25.59 2.77
CA LYS A 330 14.78 26.98 2.68
C LYS A 330 14.56 27.78 3.97
N ASP A 331 13.77 27.25 4.89
CA ASP A 331 13.48 27.81 6.22
C ASP A 331 14.39 27.15 7.29
#